data_AF-A0A6G8KU38-F1
#
_entry.id   AF-A0A6G8KU38-F1
#
_cell.length_a   1.000
_cell.length_b   1.000
_cell.length_c   1.000
_cell.angle_alpha   90.00
_cell.angle_beta   90.00
_cell.angle_gamma   90.00
#
_symmetry.space_group_name_H-M   'P 1'
#
loop_
_entity.id
_entity.type
_entity.pdbx_description
1 polymer ?
#
loop_
_entity_poly.entity_id
_entity_poly.type
_entity_poly.pdbx_seq_one_letter_code
_entity_poly.pdbx_strand_id
1 'polypeptide(L)'
;MQPRNIIAPVLATIAITSLGATALHSAEHDPNDTVSHNDLKTDPEVETVELDYPVETNDLFSRAETLGVKIVSVEYLISDGLGVYIYDTEKTAEENAADLEVTLHSQAPGGNPAVFSVTALAATQQPSHSDGSPQNAGSFAAPSSLLEEARHLPHAEPGDSELPRPDGLGDELNDSGLREDGFNASSDEPPTRAHPNSIWFQTKDNVDGKRQVSIFSQWAGQSNTHKAPKYWWGAEIQLYQHNYNLPETISRPLCAPGTDKRYWANASLAGATMTVSINDGTADGVLKSLEAYIDSNHLSDPCSTGAIGVGFGKPTVIPDMDINWGGGNEKLHQMLYVDLRLPKGSNSWSHISAATKYVQNNCQGHRSHTDCMGLSIDPGHPWPKDKLKGGTDFLLLNKQRKWRTPTHFSWDEYADRRPKALQ
;
A
#
# COMPACT_ATOMS: atom_id res chain seq x y z
N MET A 1 -53.92 -16.68 -49.52
CA MET A 1 -52.45 -16.66 -49.70
C MET A 1 -51.85 -16.27 -48.34
N GLN A 2 -51.07 -17.06 -47.60
CA GLN A 2 -50.53 -18.43 -47.79
C GLN A 2 -49.59 -18.63 -49.02
N PRO A 3 -48.59 -19.55 -48.99
CA PRO A 3 -47.92 -20.31 -47.90
C PRO A 3 -46.45 -19.77 -47.70
N ARG A 4 -45.40 -20.39 -47.13
CA ARG A 4 -45.02 -21.73 -46.58
C ARG A 4 -44.21 -21.54 -45.26
N ASN A 5 -43.91 -22.50 -44.36
CA ASN A 5 -44.02 -23.97 -44.28
C ASN A 5 -42.90 -24.86 -44.88
N ILE A 6 -41.69 -24.89 -44.27
CA ILE A 6 -40.69 -26.01 -44.23
C ILE A 6 -40.08 -25.97 -42.81
N ILE A 7 -40.27 -26.90 -41.87
CA ILE A 7 -40.12 -28.39 -41.80
C ILE A 7 -38.72 -28.80 -41.27
N ALA A 8 -38.72 -29.66 -40.24
CA ALA A 8 -37.54 -30.21 -39.55
C ALA A 8 -37.41 -31.74 -39.77
N PRO A 9 -36.31 -32.35 -39.32
CA PRO A 9 -36.41 -33.44 -38.33
C PRO A 9 -35.49 -33.19 -37.10
N VAL A 10 -35.69 -33.70 -35.88
CA VAL A 10 -36.40 -34.87 -35.30
C VAL A 10 -35.52 -36.13 -35.11
N LEU A 11 -35.21 -36.37 -33.83
CA LEU A 11 -34.77 -37.60 -33.12
C LEU A 11 -33.55 -38.42 -33.59
N ALA A 12 -32.66 -38.67 -32.63
CA ALA A 12 -32.38 -40.04 -32.17
C ALA A 12 -32.12 -40.03 -30.64
N THR A 13 -32.75 -40.93 -29.90
CA THR A 13 -32.60 -41.09 -28.44
C THR A 13 -32.00 -42.44 -28.14
N ILE A 14 -30.97 -42.50 -27.29
CA ILE A 14 -30.61 -43.72 -26.56
C ILE A 14 -30.48 -43.36 -25.08
N ALA A 15 -31.23 -44.06 -24.25
CA ALA A 15 -31.12 -44.01 -22.80
C ALA A 15 -30.84 -45.42 -22.29
N ILE A 16 -29.85 -45.57 -21.41
CA ILE A 16 -29.67 -46.77 -20.58
C ILE A 16 -29.50 -46.28 -19.14
N THR A 17 -30.48 -46.59 -18.31
CA THR A 17 -30.41 -46.44 -16.85
C THR A 17 -29.83 -47.69 -16.21
N SER A 18 -28.93 -47.52 -15.24
CA SER A 18 -28.72 -48.52 -14.20
C SER A 18 -28.62 -47.83 -12.84
N LEU A 19 -29.37 -48.34 -11.86
CA LEU A 19 -29.15 -48.00 -10.46
C LEU A 19 -28.09 -48.97 -9.89
N GLY A 20 -27.20 -48.44 -9.05
CA GLY A 20 -26.20 -49.22 -8.34
C GLY A 20 -25.63 -48.42 -7.18
N ALA A 21 -26.22 -48.57 -5.99
CA ALA A 21 -25.74 -47.91 -4.78
C ALA A 21 -24.86 -48.87 -3.97
N THR A 22 -23.59 -48.53 -3.77
CA THR A 22 -22.72 -49.16 -2.76
C THR A 22 -21.66 -48.20 -2.25
N ALA A 23 -21.32 -48.38 -0.98
CA ALA A 23 -20.13 -47.90 -0.29
C ALA A 23 -19.87 -46.37 -0.28
N LEU A 24 -19.98 -45.80 0.93
CA LEU A 24 -18.99 -44.80 1.33
C LEU A 24 -17.60 -45.45 1.19
N HIS A 25 -16.64 -44.72 0.62
CA HIS A 25 -15.27 -44.81 1.10
C HIS A 25 -14.90 -43.43 1.62
N SER A 26 -14.54 -43.38 2.89
CA SER A 26 -13.81 -42.24 3.42
C SER A 26 -12.51 -42.13 2.63
N ALA A 27 -12.27 -40.99 2.00
CA ALA A 27 -10.90 -40.59 1.70
C ALA A 27 -10.26 -40.32 3.07
N GLU A 28 -9.53 -41.33 3.57
CA GLU A 28 -8.87 -41.26 4.87
C GLU A 28 -7.83 -40.14 4.81
N HIS A 29 -8.00 -39.12 5.65
CA HIS A 29 -7.18 -37.93 5.64
C HIS A 29 -5.81 -38.28 6.23
N ASP A 30 -4.83 -38.62 5.38
CA ASP A 30 -3.46 -38.91 5.80
C ASP A 30 -2.88 -37.65 6.47
N PRO A 31 -2.55 -37.69 7.78
CA PRO A 31 -2.03 -36.52 8.48
C PRO A 31 -0.62 -36.12 8.03
N ASN A 32 0.04 -36.92 7.18
CA ASN A 32 1.39 -36.65 6.70
C ASN A 32 1.46 -35.95 5.33
N ASP A 33 0.33 -35.63 4.68
CA ASP A 33 0.33 -34.83 3.44
C ASP A 33 0.58 -33.34 3.75
N THR A 34 1.67 -33.10 4.47
CA THR A 34 2.19 -31.78 4.83
C THR A 34 2.83 -31.19 3.58
N VAL A 35 2.01 -30.52 2.75
CA VAL A 35 2.49 -29.78 1.58
C VAL A 35 3.57 -28.81 2.04
N SER A 36 4.82 -29.12 1.68
CA SER A 36 6.00 -28.40 2.16
C SER A 36 6.06 -27.02 1.53
N HIS A 37 5.59 -26.01 2.26
CA HIS A 37 5.66 -24.58 1.92
C HIS A 37 7.09 -24.01 1.82
N ASN A 38 8.12 -24.85 1.85
CA ASN A 38 9.53 -24.47 1.92
C ASN A 38 10.15 -24.01 0.59
N ASP A 39 9.44 -24.13 -0.54
CA ASP A 39 9.78 -23.44 -1.80
C ASP A 39 9.20 -22.01 -1.86
N LEU A 40 9.01 -21.38 -0.70
CA LEU A 40 9.13 -19.92 -0.63
C LEU A 40 10.49 -19.54 -1.20
N LYS A 41 10.47 -18.78 -2.30
CA LYS A 41 11.64 -18.03 -2.74
C LYS A 41 12.20 -17.29 -1.54
N THR A 42 13.48 -17.45 -1.25
CA THR A 42 14.19 -16.46 -0.44
C THR A 42 14.20 -15.16 -1.23
N ASP A 43 13.29 -14.26 -0.89
CA ASP A 43 13.29 -12.90 -1.41
C ASP A 43 14.64 -12.25 -1.06
N PRO A 44 15.20 -11.42 -1.97
CA PRO A 44 16.54 -10.89 -1.80
C PRO A 44 16.57 -9.98 -0.57
N GLU A 45 17.52 -10.26 0.32
CA GLU A 45 17.75 -9.45 1.53
C GLU A 45 17.94 -7.98 1.15
N VAL A 46 17.28 -7.08 1.86
CA VAL A 46 17.32 -5.62 1.64
C VAL A 46 17.94 -4.92 2.85
N GLU A 47 18.75 -3.91 2.56
CA GLU A 47 19.37 -3.03 3.55
C GLU A 47 18.85 -1.60 3.32
N THR A 48 18.27 -0.98 4.35
CA THR A 48 17.90 0.44 4.37
C THR A 48 18.97 1.23 5.09
N VAL A 49 19.52 2.24 4.42
CA VAL A 49 20.63 3.07 4.90
C VAL A 49 20.20 4.53 4.93
N GLU A 50 20.18 5.12 6.12
CA GLU A 50 20.03 6.56 6.30
C GLU A 50 21.33 7.29 5.91
N LEU A 51 21.22 8.40 5.20
CA LEU A 51 22.35 9.22 4.77
C LEU A 51 22.73 10.23 5.87
N ASP A 52 24.03 10.49 6.04
CA ASP A 52 24.55 11.48 7.00
C ASP A 52 23.88 12.88 6.84
N TYR A 53 23.47 13.22 5.62
CA TYR A 53 22.71 14.41 5.26
C TYR A 53 21.94 14.19 3.94
N PRO A 54 20.84 14.94 3.67
CA PRO A 54 20.09 14.84 2.41
C PRO A 54 20.89 15.23 1.16
N VAL A 55 20.64 14.55 0.05
CA VAL A 55 21.34 14.74 -1.25
C VAL A 55 20.37 14.79 -2.43
N GLU A 56 20.83 15.32 -3.57
CA GLU A 56 20.04 15.41 -4.80
C GLU A 56 19.76 14.03 -5.40
N THR A 57 18.54 13.85 -5.94
CA THR A 57 18.06 12.58 -6.50
C THR A 57 18.97 12.05 -7.62
N ASN A 58 19.27 12.90 -8.61
CA ASN A 58 20.04 12.52 -9.79
C ASN A 58 21.50 12.13 -9.46
N ASP A 59 22.15 12.90 -8.59
CA ASP A 59 23.52 12.62 -8.12
C ASP A 59 23.60 11.27 -7.41
N LEU A 60 22.62 10.98 -6.53
CA LEU A 60 22.54 9.73 -5.80
C LEU A 60 22.28 8.52 -6.70
N PHE A 61 21.31 8.62 -7.63
CA PHE A 61 21.00 7.52 -8.55
C PHE A 61 22.16 7.25 -9.51
N SER A 62 22.77 8.31 -10.06
CA SER A 62 23.97 8.21 -10.91
C SER A 62 25.14 7.57 -10.17
N ARG A 63 25.32 7.91 -8.88
CA ARG A 63 26.35 7.28 -8.03
C ARG A 63 26.05 5.80 -7.75
N ALA A 64 24.81 5.46 -7.44
CA ALA A 64 24.40 4.07 -7.19
C ALA A 64 24.59 3.19 -8.43
N GLU A 65 24.24 3.69 -9.63
CA GLU A 65 24.48 3.00 -10.90
C GLU A 65 25.98 2.81 -11.18
N THR A 66 26.81 3.85 -10.93
CA THR A 66 28.27 3.79 -11.04
C THR A 66 28.89 2.73 -10.13
N LEU A 67 28.36 2.56 -8.91
CA LEU A 67 28.78 1.53 -7.95
C LEU A 67 28.17 0.15 -8.24
N GLY A 68 27.15 0.05 -9.09
CA GLY A 68 26.39 -1.18 -9.32
C GLY A 68 25.44 -1.55 -8.16
N VAL A 69 25.12 -0.62 -7.26
CA VAL A 69 24.14 -0.80 -6.19
C VAL A 69 22.73 -0.90 -6.77
N LYS A 70 21.88 -1.76 -6.21
CA LYS A 70 20.50 -1.98 -6.68
C LYS A 70 19.48 -1.40 -5.72
N ILE A 71 19.14 -0.13 -5.95
CA ILE A 71 18.06 0.58 -5.24
C ILE A 71 16.73 -0.16 -5.47
N VAL A 72 15.96 -0.29 -4.40
CA VAL A 72 14.57 -0.76 -4.37
C VAL A 72 13.63 0.42 -4.15
N SER A 73 14.00 1.32 -3.23
CA SER A 73 13.26 2.56 -2.95
C SER A 73 14.15 3.62 -2.31
N VAL A 74 13.68 4.87 -2.29
CA VAL A 74 14.27 5.96 -1.51
C VAL A 74 13.20 6.74 -0.74
N GLU A 75 13.57 7.27 0.43
CA GLU A 75 12.78 8.27 1.14
C GLU A 75 13.43 9.65 0.97
N TYR A 76 12.62 10.66 0.66
CA TYR A 76 13.04 12.04 0.45
C TYR A 76 12.21 13.01 1.29
N LEU A 77 12.78 14.17 1.57
CA LEU A 77 12.01 15.35 1.95
C LEU A 77 11.73 16.18 0.70
N ILE A 78 10.59 16.88 0.71
CA ILE A 78 10.27 17.95 -0.24
C ILE A 78 9.23 18.85 0.41
N SER A 79 9.41 20.17 0.37
CA SER A 79 8.47 21.11 1.02
C SER A 79 8.28 20.76 2.52
N ASP A 80 7.10 20.99 3.12
CA ASP A 80 6.73 20.51 4.47
C ASP A 80 6.42 18.99 4.53
N GLY A 81 7.03 18.18 3.67
CA GLY A 81 6.61 16.81 3.39
C GLY A 81 7.70 15.75 3.39
N LEU A 82 7.25 14.52 3.71
CA LEU A 82 7.99 13.27 3.51
C LEU A 82 7.48 12.59 2.24
N GLY A 83 8.35 11.94 1.48
CA GLY A 83 7.91 11.06 0.42
C GLY A 83 8.78 9.84 0.20
N VAL A 84 8.25 8.92 -0.61
CA VAL A 84 8.84 7.63 -0.96
C VAL A 84 8.72 7.42 -2.46
N TYR A 85 9.80 6.98 -3.09
CA TYR A 85 9.81 6.53 -4.49
C TYR A 85 10.21 5.07 -4.57
N ILE A 86 9.41 4.25 -5.26
CA ILE A 86 9.76 2.85 -5.58
C ILE A 86 10.49 2.84 -6.91
N TYR A 87 11.73 2.33 -6.91
CA TYR A 87 12.63 2.36 -8.05
C TYR A 87 12.12 1.45 -9.18
N ASP A 88 12.08 1.97 -10.42
CA ASP A 88 11.70 1.18 -11.59
C ASP A 88 12.94 0.52 -12.20
N THR A 89 13.03 -0.80 -12.06
CA THR A 89 14.13 -1.61 -12.61
C THR A 89 14.02 -1.86 -14.12
N GLU A 90 12.91 -1.45 -14.77
CA GLU A 90 12.81 -1.39 -16.24
C GLU A 90 13.48 -0.11 -16.82
N LYS A 91 13.96 0.83 -15.97
CA LYS A 91 14.55 2.14 -16.33
C LYS A 91 16.02 2.32 -15.88
N THR A 92 16.73 3.29 -16.48
CA THR A 92 18.08 3.74 -16.02
C THR A 92 18.02 4.61 -14.75
N ALA A 93 19.18 4.96 -14.17
CA ALA A 93 19.27 5.97 -13.11
C ALA A 93 18.69 7.34 -13.53
N GLU A 94 19.10 7.84 -14.69
CA GLU A 94 18.63 9.13 -15.25
C GLU A 94 17.10 9.12 -15.49
N GLU A 95 16.56 8.03 -16.02
CA GLU A 95 15.11 7.86 -16.25
C GLU A 95 14.30 7.73 -14.95
N ASN A 96 14.89 7.17 -13.88
CA ASN A 96 14.27 7.16 -12.55
C ASN A 96 14.29 8.55 -11.89
N ALA A 97 15.40 9.28 -12.00
CA ALA A 97 15.52 10.63 -11.46
C ALA A 97 14.54 11.58 -12.15
N ALA A 98 14.52 11.60 -13.49
CA ALA A 98 13.61 12.41 -14.27
C ALA A 98 12.12 12.06 -14.03
N ASP A 99 11.77 10.79 -13.83
CA ASP A 99 10.40 10.38 -13.50
C ASP A 99 9.98 10.86 -12.11
N LEU A 100 10.89 10.86 -11.13
CA LEU A 100 10.62 11.42 -9.79
C LEU A 100 10.50 12.95 -9.84
N GLU A 101 11.45 13.65 -10.47
CA GLU A 101 11.46 15.11 -10.61
C GLU A 101 10.21 15.63 -11.34
N VAL A 102 9.85 15.04 -12.47
CA VAL A 102 8.63 15.41 -13.24
C VAL A 102 7.37 15.14 -12.43
N THR A 103 7.33 14.05 -11.66
CA THR A 103 6.20 13.76 -10.78
C THR A 103 6.09 14.82 -9.68
N LEU A 104 7.19 15.12 -9.00
CA LEU A 104 7.22 16.03 -7.86
C LEU A 104 7.00 17.49 -8.25
N HIS A 105 7.36 17.92 -9.45
CA HIS A 105 7.03 19.26 -9.95
C HIS A 105 5.52 19.56 -9.94
N SER A 106 4.65 18.54 -10.03
CA SER A 106 3.18 18.70 -9.89
C SER A 106 2.59 18.23 -8.56
N GLN A 107 3.38 17.56 -7.70
CA GLN A 107 2.99 17.29 -6.31
C GLN A 107 3.37 18.44 -5.36
N ALA A 108 4.47 19.13 -5.64
CA ALA A 108 5.12 20.09 -4.76
C ALA A 108 5.77 21.25 -5.58
N PRO A 109 4.99 22.14 -6.20
CA PRO A 109 5.53 23.15 -7.10
C PRO A 109 6.50 24.12 -6.40
N GLY A 110 7.80 23.96 -6.66
CA GLY A 110 8.87 24.76 -6.06
C GLY A 110 9.58 24.13 -4.85
N GLY A 111 9.22 22.91 -4.45
CA GLY A 111 10.07 22.06 -3.61
C GLY A 111 11.10 21.29 -4.45
N ASN A 112 12.19 20.85 -3.82
CA ASN A 112 13.21 19.99 -4.43
C ASN A 112 13.28 18.64 -3.68
N PRO A 113 13.47 17.49 -4.34
CA PRO A 113 13.58 16.19 -3.67
C PRO A 113 14.96 15.96 -3.04
N ALA A 114 15.06 16.22 -1.73
CA ALA A 114 16.24 15.96 -0.93
C ALA A 114 16.18 14.53 -0.33
N VAL A 115 16.84 13.57 -0.96
CA VAL A 115 16.84 12.15 -0.56
C VAL A 115 17.67 11.96 0.72
N PHE A 116 17.12 11.29 1.73
CA PHE A 116 17.80 11.07 3.03
C PHE A 116 17.92 9.60 3.44
N SER A 117 17.25 8.67 2.76
CA SER A 117 17.26 7.24 3.08
C SER A 117 17.15 6.42 1.79
N VAL A 118 17.91 5.32 1.71
CA VAL A 118 17.95 4.43 0.55
C VAL A 118 17.73 3.00 0.99
N THR A 119 16.73 2.33 0.43
CA THR A 119 16.58 0.87 0.54
C THR A 119 17.09 0.22 -0.73
N ALA A 120 18.02 -0.72 -0.60
CA ALA A 120 18.67 -1.40 -1.71
C ALA A 120 18.89 -2.88 -1.41
N LEU A 121 19.10 -3.69 -2.44
CA LEU A 121 19.44 -5.11 -2.28
C LEU A 121 20.79 -5.23 -1.57
N ALA A 122 20.85 -6.06 -0.52
CA ALA A 122 22.09 -6.38 0.17
C ALA A 122 23.06 -7.11 -0.78
N ALA A 123 24.35 -6.83 -0.65
CA ALA A 123 25.38 -7.50 -1.43
C ALA A 123 25.48 -8.97 -1.00
N THR A 124 25.16 -9.89 -1.93
CA THR A 124 25.33 -11.33 -1.71
C THR A 124 26.81 -11.67 -1.60
N GLN A 125 27.31 -11.76 -0.36
CA GLN A 125 28.64 -12.31 -0.09
C GLN A 125 28.69 -13.75 -0.60
N GLN A 126 29.43 -14.01 -1.67
CA GLN A 126 29.74 -15.39 -2.04
C GLN A 126 30.50 -16.05 -0.89
N PRO A 127 30.00 -17.17 -0.31
CA PRO A 127 30.79 -17.92 0.65
C PRO A 127 32.08 -18.38 -0.04
N SER A 128 33.23 -18.07 0.56
CA SER A 128 34.55 -18.24 -0.06
C SER A 128 35.00 -19.71 -0.08
N HIS A 129 34.26 -20.56 -0.77
CA HIS A 129 34.61 -21.95 -1.01
C HIS A 129 35.35 -22.11 -2.33
N SER A 130 36.63 -22.43 -2.21
CA SER A 130 37.45 -22.95 -3.30
C SER A 130 36.91 -24.31 -3.76
N ASP A 131 36.24 -24.36 -4.92
CA ASP A 131 36.86 -25.01 -6.10
C ASP A 131 36.08 -24.75 -7.40
N GLY A 132 36.84 -24.73 -8.50
CA GLY A 132 36.48 -24.06 -9.75
C GLY A 132 35.22 -24.53 -10.49
N SER A 133 34.27 -23.60 -10.68
CA SER A 133 33.64 -23.30 -11.98
C SER A 133 32.90 -21.94 -11.94
N PRO A 134 33.12 -21.03 -12.91
CA PRO A 134 32.42 -19.75 -12.95
C PRO A 134 31.12 -19.82 -13.75
N GLN A 135 29.99 -19.49 -13.12
CA GLN A 135 28.77 -19.08 -13.83
C GLN A 135 28.14 -17.85 -13.18
N ASN A 136 27.93 -16.83 -14.00
CA ASN A 136 27.60 -15.45 -13.65
C ASN A 136 26.35 -15.28 -12.75
N ALA A 137 26.54 -15.22 -11.44
CA ALA A 137 25.75 -14.33 -10.60
C ALA A 137 26.45 -12.96 -10.57
N GLY A 138 25.73 -11.88 -10.89
CA GLY A 138 26.28 -10.54 -10.84
C GLY A 138 26.45 -10.10 -9.39
N SER A 139 27.70 -9.90 -8.94
CA SER A 139 27.96 -9.28 -7.64
C SER A 139 27.60 -7.80 -7.70
N PHE A 140 26.75 -7.34 -6.80
CA PHE A 140 26.37 -5.94 -6.63
C PHE A 140 27.10 -5.36 -5.41
N ALA A 141 27.43 -4.07 -5.44
CA ALA A 141 28.06 -3.42 -4.30
C ALA A 141 27.09 -3.28 -3.12
N ALA A 142 27.63 -3.31 -1.90
CA ALA A 142 26.83 -3.21 -0.68
C ALA A 142 26.24 -1.79 -0.54
N PRO A 143 25.00 -1.63 -0.07
CA PRO A 143 24.39 -0.31 0.17
C PRO A 143 25.22 0.61 1.08
N SER A 144 25.97 0.05 2.04
CA SER A 144 26.97 0.78 2.83
C SER A 144 28.07 1.49 2.01
N SER A 145 28.42 1.01 0.81
CA SER A 145 29.35 1.73 -0.10
C SER A 145 28.73 2.97 -0.75
N LEU A 146 27.40 3.01 -0.92
CA LEU A 146 26.70 4.20 -1.38
C LEU A 146 26.71 5.29 -0.30
N LEU A 147 26.61 4.92 0.98
CA LEU A 147 26.73 5.86 2.10
C LEU A 147 28.11 6.53 2.17
N GLU A 148 29.19 5.77 1.94
CA GLU A 148 30.54 6.34 1.94
C GLU A 148 30.74 7.35 0.80
N GLU A 149 30.20 7.09 -0.40
CA GLU A 149 30.29 8.01 -1.54
C GLU A 149 29.24 9.14 -1.50
N ALA A 150 28.13 8.97 -0.78
CA ALA A 150 27.14 10.02 -0.55
C ALA A 150 27.72 11.19 0.28
N ARG A 151 28.67 10.91 1.17
CA ARG A 151 29.49 11.91 1.91
C ARG A 151 30.36 12.80 1.02
N HIS A 152 30.35 12.56 -0.29
CA HIS A 152 31.07 13.36 -1.29
C HIS A 152 30.11 14.03 -2.30
N LEU A 153 28.79 13.86 -2.14
CA LEU A 153 27.76 14.57 -2.88
C LEU A 153 27.39 15.90 -2.17
N PRO A 154 26.85 16.90 -2.89
CA PRO A 154 26.33 18.13 -2.29
C PRO A 154 25.19 17.87 -1.29
N HIS A 155 25.03 18.80 -0.33
CA HIS A 155 23.82 18.86 0.49
C HIS A 155 22.64 19.39 -0.35
N ALA A 156 21.49 18.73 -0.29
CA ALA A 156 20.25 19.18 -0.89
C ALA A 156 19.30 19.74 0.18
N GLU A 157 18.62 20.84 -0.14
CA GLU A 157 17.61 21.46 0.73
C GLU A 157 16.21 21.22 0.14
N PRO A 158 15.22 20.72 0.91
CA PRO A 158 13.90 20.32 0.38
C PRO A 158 13.03 21.50 -0.11
N GLY A 159 13.39 22.72 0.26
CA GLY A 159 12.72 23.97 -0.09
C GLY A 159 11.59 24.36 0.88
N ASP A 160 11.44 25.66 1.13
CA ASP A 160 10.54 26.21 2.16
C ASP A 160 9.07 26.40 1.69
N SER A 161 8.63 25.64 0.68
CA SER A 161 7.26 25.72 0.18
C SER A 161 6.30 24.88 1.03
N GLU A 162 5.03 25.27 1.10
CA GLU A 162 3.96 24.36 1.58
C GLU A 162 3.48 23.47 0.44
N LEU A 163 3.25 22.19 0.72
CA LEU A 163 2.64 21.25 -0.22
C LEU A 163 1.21 21.70 -0.56
N PRO A 164 0.78 21.66 -1.84
CA PRO A 164 -0.58 22.00 -2.25
C PRO A 164 -1.59 20.99 -1.68
N ARG A 165 -2.19 21.34 -0.54
CA ARG A 165 -3.30 20.61 0.08
C ARG A 165 -4.60 20.90 -0.71
N PRO A 166 -5.61 19.99 -0.74
CA PRO A 166 -6.82 20.23 -1.53
C PRO A 166 -7.70 21.34 -0.96
N ASP A 167 -7.71 22.50 -1.63
CA ASP A 167 -8.66 23.59 -1.38
C ASP A 167 -10.10 23.07 -1.40
N GLY A 168 -10.92 23.51 -0.44
CA GLY A 168 -12.36 23.21 -0.40
C GLY A 168 -12.77 21.90 0.28
N LEU A 169 -11.85 21.08 0.79
CA LEU A 169 -12.20 19.87 1.56
C LEU A 169 -13.19 20.15 2.70
N GLY A 170 -13.04 21.28 3.41
CA GLY A 170 -13.96 21.69 4.49
C GLY A 170 -15.38 22.05 4.04
N ASP A 171 -15.57 22.46 2.79
CA ASP A 171 -16.89 22.75 2.22
C ASP A 171 -17.49 21.51 1.55
N GLU A 172 -16.69 20.71 0.81
CA GLU A 172 -17.16 19.41 0.26
C GLU A 172 -17.53 18.42 1.37
N LEU A 173 -16.86 18.43 2.54
CA LEU A 173 -17.26 17.64 3.71
C LEU A 173 -18.64 18.03 4.28
N ASN A 174 -19.10 19.26 4.05
CA ASN A 174 -20.45 19.71 4.43
C ASN A 174 -21.48 19.47 3.31
N ASP A 175 -21.09 19.61 2.04
CA ASP A 175 -22.00 19.49 0.89
C ASP A 175 -22.09 18.05 0.31
N SER A 176 -21.26 17.11 0.78
CA SER A 176 -21.36 15.67 0.45
C SER A 176 -22.56 14.99 1.13
N GLY A 177 -23.76 15.50 0.88
CA GLY A 177 -25.04 15.07 1.45
C GLY A 177 -25.53 13.71 0.94
N LEU A 178 -24.74 12.66 1.13
CA LEU A 178 -25.11 11.25 0.90
C LEU A 178 -26.10 10.77 1.97
N ARG A 179 -27.32 11.33 1.94
CA ARG A 179 -28.40 11.00 2.89
C ARG A 179 -28.85 9.56 2.74
N GLU A 180 -28.82 8.86 3.87
CA GLU A 180 -29.88 7.98 4.37
C GLU A 180 -30.60 7.07 3.34
N ASP A 181 -29.94 5.99 2.90
CA ASP A 181 -30.64 4.84 2.30
C ASP A 181 -30.60 3.62 3.25
N GLY A 182 -31.41 3.69 4.31
CA GLY A 182 -31.98 2.53 5.02
C GLY A 182 -31.07 1.60 5.86
N PHE A 183 -29.77 1.86 6.04
CA PHE A 183 -28.89 0.93 6.75
C PHE A 183 -29.00 0.99 8.30
N ASN A 184 -29.60 -0.05 8.87
CA ASN A 184 -29.54 -0.33 10.31
C ASN A 184 -28.18 -0.91 10.70
N ALA A 185 -27.33 -0.06 11.30
CA ALA A 185 -26.02 -0.44 11.81
C ALA A 185 -26.08 -0.96 13.26
N SER A 186 -24.92 -1.40 13.76
CA SER A 186 -24.73 -1.79 15.17
C SER A 186 -24.07 -0.65 15.94
N SER A 187 -24.39 -0.50 17.22
CA SER A 187 -23.79 0.50 18.12
C SER A 187 -22.49 -0.01 18.78
N ASP A 188 -21.74 -0.87 18.11
CA ASP A 188 -20.54 -1.49 18.66
C ASP A 188 -19.36 -0.52 18.56
N GLU A 189 -18.72 -0.21 19.70
CA GLU A 189 -17.57 0.70 19.71
C GLU A 189 -16.43 0.18 18.81
N PRO A 190 -15.63 1.08 18.19
CA PRO A 190 -14.32 0.74 17.65
C PRO A 190 -13.51 -0.16 18.59
N PRO A 191 -13.02 -1.34 18.13
CA PRO A 191 -12.07 -2.15 18.89
C PRO A 191 -10.86 -1.34 19.42
N THR A 192 -10.28 -0.46 18.57
CA THR A 192 -9.30 0.54 18.99
C THR A 192 -9.64 1.94 18.51
N ARG A 193 -9.42 2.92 19.39
CA ARG A 193 -9.58 4.36 19.11
C ARG A 193 -8.31 4.98 18.51
N ALA A 194 -7.46 4.16 17.89
CA ALA A 194 -6.25 4.58 17.19
C ALA A 194 -6.48 4.80 15.68
N HIS A 195 -7.52 4.23 15.07
CA HIS A 195 -7.81 4.43 13.64
C HIS A 195 -8.32 5.84 13.35
N PRO A 196 -7.94 6.46 12.22
CA PRO A 196 -8.57 7.69 11.76
C PRO A 196 -10.08 7.46 11.61
N ASN A 197 -10.87 8.41 12.08
CA ASN A 197 -12.33 8.31 12.11
C ASN A 197 -13.04 9.13 11.04
N SER A 198 -12.31 10.00 10.31
CA SER A 198 -12.72 10.46 8.98
C SER A 198 -11.61 10.12 7.98
N ILE A 199 -11.99 9.54 6.84
CA ILE A 199 -11.11 9.21 5.73
C ILE A 199 -11.80 9.55 4.41
N TRP A 200 -11.11 10.28 3.54
CA TRP A 200 -11.53 10.59 2.17
C TRP A 200 -10.50 10.11 1.17
N PHE A 201 -10.97 9.63 0.03
CA PHE A 201 -10.17 9.18 -1.10
C PHE A 201 -10.67 9.88 -2.37
N GLN A 202 -9.74 10.44 -3.15
CA GLN A 202 -9.98 10.89 -4.52
C GLN A 202 -9.00 10.20 -5.45
N THR A 203 -9.46 9.86 -6.66
CA THR A 203 -8.66 9.10 -7.62
C THR A 203 -8.76 9.76 -9.00
N LYS A 204 -7.65 10.02 -9.68
CA LYS A 204 -7.65 10.65 -11.02
C LYS A 204 -6.99 9.75 -12.06
N ASP A 205 -7.63 9.62 -13.22
CA ASP A 205 -7.24 8.69 -14.29
C ASP A 205 -5.93 9.07 -15.01
N ASN A 206 -5.58 10.36 -15.06
CA ASN A 206 -4.40 10.86 -15.75
C ASN A 206 -3.95 12.19 -15.15
N VAL A 207 -2.83 12.18 -14.43
CA VAL A 207 -2.08 13.39 -14.04
C VAL A 207 -0.62 13.09 -14.37
N ASP A 208 -0.03 13.88 -15.26
CA ASP A 208 1.36 13.76 -15.74
C ASP A 208 1.76 12.34 -16.19
N GLY A 209 0.84 11.68 -16.89
CA GLY A 209 1.04 10.32 -17.39
C GLY A 209 0.81 9.22 -16.36
N LYS A 210 0.80 9.52 -15.05
CA LYS A 210 0.50 8.59 -13.95
C LYS A 210 -1.00 8.59 -13.59
N ARG A 211 -1.41 7.63 -12.77
CA ARG A 211 -2.68 7.65 -12.01
C ARG A 211 -2.46 8.43 -10.71
N GLN A 212 -3.50 9.07 -10.18
CA GLN A 212 -3.44 9.70 -8.85
C GLN A 212 -4.37 8.97 -7.86
N VAL A 213 -3.89 8.74 -6.63
CA VAL A 213 -4.73 8.46 -5.46
C VAL A 213 -4.36 9.48 -4.38
N SER A 214 -5.28 10.38 -4.05
CA SER A 214 -5.17 11.29 -2.93
C SER A 214 -5.95 10.73 -1.75
N ILE A 215 -5.33 10.67 -0.57
CA ILE A 215 -5.92 10.20 0.68
C ILE A 215 -5.86 11.33 1.70
N PHE A 216 -6.97 11.61 2.35
CA PHE A 216 -7.02 12.50 3.52
C PHE A 216 -7.55 11.71 4.70
N SER A 217 -6.88 11.77 5.84
CA SER A 217 -7.25 11.03 7.07
C SER A 217 -7.17 11.94 8.29
N GLN A 218 -8.16 11.81 9.18
CA GLN A 218 -8.30 12.63 10.37
C GLN A 218 -8.56 11.78 11.61
N TRP A 219 -8.02 12.24 12.74
CA TRP A 219 -8.26 11.69 14.06
C TRP A 219 -8.91 12.77 14.93
N ALA A 220 -10.21 12.64 15.19
CA ALA A 220 -11.00 13.62 15.92
C ALA A 220 -11.73 13.04 17.15
N GLY A 221 -12.01 13.90 18.13
CA GLY A 221 -12.84 13.69 19.32
C GLY A 221 -12.38 12.54 20.23
N GLN A 222 -12.74 11.31 19.88
CA GLN A 222 -12.32 10.11 20.62
C GLN A 222 -11.26 9.27 19.90
N SER A 223 -11.00 9.49 18.61
CA SER A 223 -9.86 8.92 17.88
C SER A 223 -8.57 9.71 18.13
N ASN A 224 -7.40 9.06 18.20
CA ASN A 224 -6.06 9.70 18.26
C ASN A 224 -4.95 8.64 18.03
N THR A 225 -3.92 8.93 17.22
CA THR A 225 -2.84 7.95 16.94
C THR A 225 -2.10 7.49 18.20
N HIS A 226 -1.95 8.36 19.20
CA HIS A 226 -1.33 8.08 20.51
C HIS A 226 -2.07 7.01 21.33
N LYS A 227 -3.25 6.55 20.89
CA LYS A 227 -4.00 5.42 21.49
C LYS A 227 -3.57 4.05 20.95
N ALA A 228 -2.62 4.00 19.99
CA ALA A 228 -1.95 2.76 19.59
C ALA A 228 -0.96 2.27 20.68
N PRO A 229 -0.76 0.95 20.86
CA PRO A 229 0.27 0.42 21.74
C PRO A 229 1.66 0.82 21.24
N LYS A 230 2.50 1.36 22.13
CA LYS A 230 3.77 1.98 21.76
C LYS A 230 4.78 0.96 21.20
N TYR A 231 5.69 1.47 20.36
CA TYR A 231 6.92 0.84 19.87
C TYR A 231 6.79 -0.37 18.91
N TRP A 232 5.64 -1.06 18.85
CA TRP A 232 5.50 -2.32 18.10
C TRP A 232 4.34 -2.33 17.08
N TRP A 233 3.78 -1.17 16.75
CA TRP A 233 2.59 -1.06 15.90
C TRP A 233 2.68 0.07 14.89
N GLY A 234 2.55 -0.27 13.62
CA GLY A 234 2.32 0.67 12.52
C GLY A 234 0.84 0.73 12.13
N ALA A 235 0.52 1.70 11.28
CA ALA A 235 -0.81 1.86 10.69
C ALA A 235 -0.71 1.76 9.16
N GLU A 236 -1.66 1.09 8.52
CA GLU A 236 -1.76 1.02 7.06
C GLU A 236 -3.14 1.45 6.56
N ILE A 237 -3.13 2.10 5.39
CA ILE A 237 -4.31 2.48 4.61
C ILE A 237 -4.15 1.80 3.24
N GLN A 238 -5.00 0.81 2.93
CA GLN A 238 -4.93 0.02 1.70
C GLN A 238 -6.13 0.27 0.79
N LEU A 239 -5.86 0.51 -0.49
CA LEU A 239 -6.84 0.63 -1.58
C LEU A 239 -6.74 -0.58 -2.51
N TYR A 240 -7.72 -1.48 -2.48
CA TYR A 240 -7.70 -2.71 -3.27
C TYR A 240 -8.46 -2.54 -4.59
N GLN A 241 -7.75 -2.60 -5.72
CA GLN A 241 -8.31 -2.61 -7.07
C GLN A 241 -8.62 -4.04 -7.54
N HIS A 242 -9.91 -4.37 -7.68
CA HIS A 242 -10.36 -5.74 -7.97
C HIS A 242 -10.48 -6.01 -9.48
N ASN A 243 -9.93 -7.14 -9.92
CA ASN A 243 -10.11 -7.68 -11.26
C ASN A 243 -10.66 -9.12 -11.18
N TYR A 244 -11.99 -9.24 -11.20
CA TYR A 244 -12.70 -10.53 -11.17
C TYR A 244 -12.52 -11.41 -12.42
N ASN A 245 -11.61 -11.06 -13.35
CA ASN A 245 -11.17 -11.90 -14.48
C ASN A 245 -9.82 -12.60 -14.19
N LEU A 246 -9.32 -12.49 -12.95
CA LEU A 246 -8.16 -13.18 -12.41
C LEU A 246 -8.63 -14.11 -11.27
N PRO A 247 -7.89 -15.18 -10.95
CA PRO A 247 -8.32 -16.16 -9.95
C PRO A 247 -8.27 -15.57 -8.54
N GLU A 248 -9.21 -15.97 -7.69
CA GLU A 248 -9.25 -15.60 -6.25
C GLU A 248 -8.23 -16.41 -5.41
N THR A 249 -7.29 -17.11 -6.05
CA THR A 249 -6.16 -17.79 -5.41
C THR A 249 -5.15 -16.77 -4.90
N ILE A 250 -4.71 -16.92 -3.66
CA ILE A 250 -3.55 -16.21 -3.08
C ILE A 250 -2.25 -16.70 -3.75
N SER A 251 -1.21 -15.85 -3.74
CA SER A 251 0.21 -16.13 -4.04
C SER A 251 0.71 -15.86 -5.47
N ARG A 252 1.82 -15.11 -5.52
CA ARG A 252 2.80 -15.12 -6.62
C ARG A 252 3.85 -16.22 -6.32
N PRO A 253 4.40 -16.93 -7.33
CA PRO A 253 4.28 -16.70 -8.77
C PRO A 253 3.11 -17.43 -9.43
N LEU A 254 2.12 -17.92 -8.67
CA LEU A 254 0.98 -18.68 -9.21
C LEU A 254 -0.02 -17.78 -9.98
N CYS A 255 -0.04 -16.48 -9.70
CA CYS A 255 -0.72 -15.49 -10.54
C CYS A 255 -0.18 -15.49 -11.99
N ALA A 256 -1.07 -15.32 -12.97
CA ALA A 256 -0.69 -15.31 -14.39
C ALA A 256 0.34 -14.20 -14.69
N PRO A 257 1.34 -14.44 -15.57
CA PRO A 257 2.36 -13.45 -15.92
C PRO A 257 1.76 -12.10 -16.34
N GLY A 258 2.31 -11.01 -15.79
CA GLY A 258 1.83 -9.65 -16.04
C GLY A 258 0.55 -9.25 -15.30
N THR A 259 0.06 -10.04 -14.35
CA THR A 259 -1.11 -9.73 -13.49
C THR A 259 -1.09 -8.30 -12.94
N ASP A 260 0.06 -7.84 -12.46
CA ASP A 260 0.33 -6.49 -11.95
C ASP A 260 -0.13 -5.38 -12.91
N LYS A 261 0.20 -5.54 -14.20
CA LYS A 261 -0.13 -4.58 -15.25
C LYS A 261 -1.61 -4.73 -15.69
N ARG A 262 -2.41 -5.65 -15.12
CA ARG A 262 -3.84 -5.90 -15.45
C ARG A 262 -4.86 -5.26 -14.47
N TYR A 263 -4.47 -4.30 -13.65
CA TYR A 263 -5.41 -3.47 -12.88
C TYR A 263 -5.51 -2.05 -13.48
N TRP A 264 -5.96 -1.05 -12.70
CA TRP A 264 -6.08 0.35 -13.13
C TRP A 264 -4.77 1.12 -12.96
N ALA A 265 -4.11 0.92 -11.83
CA ALA A 265 -2.69 1.23 -11.62
C ALA A 265 -1.89 -0.09 -11.66
N ASN A 266 -0.61 -0.02 -12.00
CA ASN A 266 0.27 -1.18 -12.04
C ASN A 266 0.56 -1.67 -10.61
N ALA A 267 0.05 -2.84 -10.23
CA ALA A 267 0.23 -3.42 -8.89
C ALA A 267 1.60 -4.09 -8.66
N SER A 268 2.63 -3.70 -9.43
CA SER A 268 4.04 -3.86 -9.03
C SER A 268 4.58 -2.63 -8.32
N LEU A 269 3.87 -1.49 -8.43
CA LEU A 269 4.22 -0.16 -7.89
C LEU A 269 5.62 0.37 -8.27
N ALA A 270 6.35 -0.28 -9.18
CA ALA A 270 7.62 0.19 -9.73
C ALA A 270 7.44 1.54 -10.46
N GLY A 271 8.15 2.58 -10.03
CA GLY A 271 7.94 3.96 -10.47
C GLY A 271 6.78 4.70 -9.77
N ALA A 272 6.23 4.14 -8.68
CA ALA A 272 5.26 4.84 -7.84
C ALA A 272 5.96 5.86 -6.92
N THR A 273 5.33 7.03 -6.80
CA THR A 273 5.74 8.11 -5.91
C THR A 273 4.64 8.33 -4.88
N MET A 274 4.99 8.51 -3.61
CA MET A 274 4.10 8.93 -2.54
C MET A 274 4.67 10.17 -1.89
N THR A 275 3.87 11.23 -1.75
CA THR A 275 4.21 12.40 -0.93
C THR A 275 3.18 12.55 0.19
N VAL A 276 3.64 12.89 1.40
CA VAL A 276 2.89 12.89 2.66
C VAL A 276 3.09 14.23 3.37
N SER A 277 1.99 14.92 3.67
CA SER A 277 1.96 16.08 4.58
C SER A 277 1.22 15.71 5.86
N ILE A 278 1.71 16.19 7.00
CA ILE A 278 1.17 15.92 8.33
C ILE A 278 1.07 17.26 9.06
N ASN A 279 -0.08 17.48 9.73
CA ASN A 279 -0.33 18.59 10.65
C ASN A 279 0.40 19.89 10.24
N ASP A 280 -0.01 20.48 9.10
CA ASP A 280 0.41 21.75 8.51
C ASP A 280 1.75 22.32 9.03
N GLY A 281 2.86 21.96 8.36
CA GLY A 281 4.21 22.41 8.76
C GLY A 281 4.91 21.53 9.80
N THR A 282 4.66 20.22 9.84
CA THR A 282 5.39 19.30 10.73
C THR A 282 6.86 19.18 10.35
N ALA A 283 7.75 19.44 11.31
CA ALA A 283 9.19 19.51 11.08
C ALA A 283 9.85 18.16 10.71
N ASP A 284 10.90 18.22 9.88
CA ASP A 284 11.71 17.13 9.34
C ASP A 284 12.02 16.00 10.31
N GLY A 285 12.45 16.33 11.54
CA GLY A 285 12.84 15.33 12.54
C GLY A 285 11.67 14.45 12.99
N VAL A 286 10.44 14.97 12.93
CA VAL A 286 9.21 14.21 13.16
C VAL A 286 8.85 13.41 11.91
N LEU A 287 8.88 14.05 10.74
CA LEU A 287 8.61 13.40 9.44
C LEU A 287 9.50 12.16 9.24
N LYS A 288 10.82 12.30 9.34
CA LYS A 288 11.79 11.19 9.22
C LYS A 288 11.60 10.07 10.26
N SER A 289 10.97 10.36 11.41
CA SER A 289 10.70 9.38 12.47
C SER A 289 9.43 8.55 12.27
N LEU A 290 8.58 8.90 11.29
CA LEU A 290 7.30 8.26 11.01
C LEU A 290 7.45 6.85 10.40
N GLU A 291 8.53 6.64 9.64
CA GLU A 291 8.80 5.45 8.83
C GLU A 291 7.66 5.16 7.86
N ALA A 292 7.46 6.07 6.90
CA ALA A 292 6.46 5.90 5.85
C ALA A 292 6.97 4.96 4.76
N TYR A 293 6.10 4.09 4.27
CA TYR A 293 6.38 3.19 3.15
C TYR A 293 5.17 3.08 2.22
N ILE A 294 5.43 2.79 0.95
CA ILE A 294 4.41 2.25 0.04
C ILE A 294 4.40 0.74 0.23
N ASP A 295 3.21 0.18 0.39
CA ASP A 295 3.01 -1.26 0.54
C ASP A 295 2.83 -1.92 -0.84
N SER A 296 3.85 -2.68 -1.27
CA SER A 296 3.96 -3.33 -2.58
C SER A 296 4.08 -4.86 -2.52
N ASN A 297 4.16 -5.44 -1.31
CA ASN A 297 4.27 -6.88 -1.11
C ASN A 297 2.89 -7.57 -1.19
N HIS A 298 2.45 -7.79 -2.43
CA HIS A 298 1.20 -8.51 -2.73
C HIS A 298 1.39 -10.03 -2.79
N LEU A 299 2.33 -10.62 -2.03
CA LEU A 299 2.54 -12.08 -2.00
C LEU A 299 1.42 -12.81 -1.24
N SER A 300 0.83 -12.18 -0.23
CA SER A 300 -0.30 -12.70 0.55
C SER A 300 -1.69 -12.37 -0.04
N ASP A 301 -1.75 -11.54 -1.09
CA ASP A 301 -3.01 -11.12 -1.71
C ASP A 301 -3.54 -12.18 -2.72
N PRO A 302 -4.87 -12.29 -2.90
CA PRO A 302 -5.47 -13.00 -4.03
C PRO A 302 -5.09 -12.36 -5.38
N CYS A 303 -4.80 -13.16 -6.40
CA CYS A 303 -4.50 -12.66 -7.75
C CYS A 303 -5.65 -11.87 -8.41
N SER A 304 -6.86 -11.89 -7.84
CA SER A 304 -7.99 -11.03 -8.21
C SER A 304 -7.89 -9.61 -7.65
N THR A 305 -6.89 -9.32 -6.83
CA THR A 305 -6.76 -8.13 -6.00
C THR A 305 -5.36 -7.55 -6.14
N GLY A 306 -5.25 -6.31 -6.62
CA GLY A 306 -4.02 -5.52 -6.43
C GLY A 306 -4.26 -4.55 -5.28
N ALA A 307 -3.50 -4.61 -4.20
CA ALA A 307 -3.52 -3.52 -3.23
C ALA A 307 -2.68 -2.33 -3.74
N ILE A 308 -2.97 -1.16 -3.19
CA ILE A 308 -2.17 0.06 -3.25
C ILE A 308 -2.20 0.55 -1.81
N GLY A 309 -1.18 0.22 -1.02
CA GLY A 309 -1.15 0.58 0.39
C GLY A 309 -0.15 1.68 0.68
N VAL A 310 -0.45 2.45 1.73
CA VAL A 310 0.51 3.33 2.39
C VAL A 310 0.54 2.98 3.87
N GLY A 311 1.74 2.89 4.42
CA GLY A 311 1.96 2.47 5.78
C GLY A 311 2.91 3.40 6.51
N PHE A 312 2.78 3.39 7.84
CA PHE A 312 3.57 4.20 8.77
C PHE A 312 4.03 3.30 9.90
N GLY A 313 5.33 3.14 10.08
CA GLY A 313 5.94 2.26 11.08
C GLY A 313 5.72 2.71 12.53
N LYS A 314 5.63 4.05 12.73
CA LYS A 314 5.58 4.69 14.06
C LYS A 314 4.51 5.81 14.12
N PRO A 315 3.21 5.53 13.90
CA PRO A 315 2.14 6.53 13.87
C PRO A 315 1.98 7.32 15.18
N THR A 316 2.54 6.84 16.30
CA THR A 316 2.57 7.56 17.58
C THR A 316 3.64 8.66 17.67
N VAL A 317 4.34 9.00 16.58
CA VAL A 317 5.19 10.21 16.49
C VAL A 317 4.44 11.42 15.94
N ILE A 318 3.26 11.21 15.32
CA ILE A 318 2.44 12.28 14.77
C ILE A 318 1.91 13.15 15.93
N PRO A 319 2.30 14.43 16.03
CA PRO A 319 1.98 15.25 17.19
C PRO A 319 0.47 15.53 17.28
N ASP A 320 0.01 15.92 18.47
CA ASP A 320 -1.35 16.43 18.64
C ASP A 320 -1.39 17.91 18.24
N MET A 321 -2.20 18.28 17.24
CA MET A 321 -2.59 19.68 16.99
C MET A 321 -3.61 20.16 18.03
N ASP A 322 -4.49 19.26 18.45
CA ASP A 322 -5.45 19.42 19.54
C ASP A 322 -6.41 20.64 19.39
N ILE A 323 -6.66 21.07 18.14
CA ILE A 323 -7.50 22.23 17.79
C ILE A 323 -8.99 21.91 17.93
N ASN A 324 -9.81 22.89 18.33
CA ASN A 324 -11.26 22.70 18.48
C ASN A 324 -11.94 22.52 17.11
N TRP A 325 -12.79 21.51 16.98
CA TRP A 325 -13.46 21.11 15.73
C TRP A 325 -15.00 21.08 15.92
N GLY A 326 -15.75 21.22 14.82
CA GLY A 326 -17.21 20.97 14.80
C GLY A 326 -18.09 21.91 15.63
N GLY A 327 -17.57 23.04 16.13
CA GLY A 327 -18.35 24.00 16.93
C GLY A 327 -18.75 23.53 18.34
N GLY A 328 -18.22 22.38 18.78
CA GLY A 328 -18.46 21.81 20.11
C GLY A 328 -17.19 21.75 20.97
N ASN A 329 -17.16 20.81 21.92
CA ASN A 329 -15.99 20.50 22.74
C ASN A 329 -15.09 19.41 22.11
N GLU A 330 -15.26 19.11 20.82
CA GLU A 330 -14.47 18.09 20.13
C GLU A 330 -13.16 18.69 19.60
N LYS A 331 -12.13 17.84 19.49
CA LYS A 331 -10.79 18.23 19.02
C LYS A 331 -10.42 17.47 17.76
N LEU A 332 -9.73 18.13 16.83
CA LEU A 332 -8.93 17.46 15.83
C LEU A 332 -7.52 17.25 16.41
N HIS A 333 -7.12 15.99 16.54
CA HIS A 333 -5.82 15.60 17.09
C HIS A 333 -4.76 15.50 15.99
N GLN A 334 -5.03 14.74 14.93
CA GLN A 334 -4.11 14.54 13.81
C GLN A 334 -4.81 14.73 12.45
N MET A 335 -4.07 15.24 11.47
CA MET A 335 -4.36 15.19 10.03
C MET A 335 -3.19 14.58 9.28
N LEU A 336 -3.54 13.81 8.25
CA LEU A 336 -2.63 13.20 7.29
C LEU A 336 -3.19 13.44 5.89
N TYR A 337 -2.40 14.05 5.02
CA TYR A 337 -2.66 14.08 3.57
C TYR A 337 -1.59 13.28 2.84
N VAL A 338 -2.02 12.43 1.91
CA VAL A 338 -1.14 11.61 1.08
C VAL A 338 -1.53 11.79 -0.38
N ASP A 339 -0.54 12.00 -1.24
CA ASP A 339 -0.72 12.04 -2.69
C ASP A 339 0.17 10.98 -3.35
N LEU A 340 -0.45 9.95 -3.91
CA LEU A 340 0.18 8.83 -4.60
C LEU A 340 0.08 9.00 -6.10
N ARG A 341 1.21 8.95 -6.80
CA ARG A 341 1.32 8.98 -8.25
C ARG A 341 1.82 7.63 -8.74
N LEU A 342 0.92 6.86 -9.35
CA LEU A 342 1.09 5.43 -9.62
C LEU A 342 1.25 5.18 -11.12
N PRO A 343 2.06 4.20 -11.55
CA PRO A 343 2.13 3.81 -12.96
C PRO A 343 0.78 3.26 -13.43
N LYS A 344 0.44 3.44 -14.71
CA LYS A 344 -0.83 2.97 -15.27
C LYS A 344 -0.85 1.46 -15.45
N GLY A 345 -1.95 0.83 -15.05
CA GLY A 345 -2.33 -0.52 -15.48
C GLY A 345 -3.12 -0.49 -16.79
N SER A 346 -3.32 -1.66 -17.39
CA SER A 346 -3.92 -1.85 -18.72
C SER A 346 -5.45 -1.73 -18.74
N ASN A 347 -6.10 -1.75 -17.57
CA ASN A 347 -7.55 -1.80 -17.45
C ASN A 347 -8.13 -0.48 -16.95
N SER A 348 -9.42 -0.27 -17.23
CA SER A 348 -10.21 0.83 -16.70
C SER A 348 -10.75 0.53 -15.29
N TRP A 349 -11.32 1.55 -14.65
CA TRP A 349 -11.91 1.46 -13.32
C TRP A 349 -13.04 0.41 -13.26
N SER A 350 -12.89 -0.55 -12.35
CA SER A 350 -13.82 -1.66 -12.14
C SER A 350 -14.53 -1.52 -10.79
N HIS A 351 -13.85 -1.89 -9.72
CA HIS A 351 -14.35 -2.03 -8.36
C HIS A 351 -13.19 -1.85 -7.37
N ILE A 352 -13.41 -1.05 -6.33
CA ILE A 352 -12.45 -0.89 -5.23
C ILE A 352 -13.11 -1.11 -3.87
N SER A 353 -12.33 -1.69 -2.97
CA SER A 353 -12.55 -1.66 -1.53
C SER A 353 -11.39 -0.92 -0.87
N ALA A 354 -11.66 -0.15 0.18
CA ALA A 354 -10.62 0.48 1.00
C ALA A 354 -10.65 -0.07 2.42
N ALA A 355 -9.48 -0.11 3.06
CA ALA A 355 -9.31 -0.53 4.44
C ALA A 355 -8.31 0.33 5.21
N THR A 356 -8.48 0.36 6.54
CA THR A 356 -7.37 0.67 7.45
C THR A 356 -7.20 -0.46 8.46
N LYS A 357 -5.95 -0.73 8.80
CA LYS A 357 -5.54 -1.79 9.73
C LYS A 357 -4.39 -1.28 10.58
N TYR A 358 -4.29 -1.74 11.83
CA TYR A 358 -3.06 -1.62 12.60
C TYR A 358 -2.27 -2.93 12.48
N VAL A 359 -1.00 -2.81 12.12
CA VAL A 359 -0.10 -3.91 11.82
C VAL A 359 1.05 -3.94 12.82
N GLN A 360 1.49 -5.13 13.20
CA GLN A 360 2.65 -5.27 14.07
C GLN A 360 3.91 -4.84 13.31
N ASN A 361 4.76 -4.04 13.95
CA ASN A 361 6.06 -3.65 13.43
C ASN A 361 7.07 -4.76 13.76
N ASN A 362 7.32 -5.66 12.80
CA ASN A 362 8.19 -6.83 12.98
C ASN A 362 9.61 -6.61 12.43
N CYS A 363 9.98 -5.38 12.08
CA CYS A 363 11.18 -5.05 11.32
C CYS A 363 12.49 -5.12 12.13
N GLN A 364 12.47 -5.82 13.28
CA GLN A 364 13.62 -6.21 14.13
C GLN A 364 14.65 -5.12 14.50
N GLY A 365 14.30 -3.84 14.41
CA GLY A 365 15.19 -2.70 14.68
C GLY A 365 15.61 -1.91 13.44
N HIS A 366 15.28 -2.39 12.24
CA HIS A 366 15.31 -1.65 10.99
C HIS A 366 14.06 -0.73 10.88
N ARG A 367 14.10 0.21 9.92
CA ARG A 367 12.93 1.05 9.57
C ARG A 367 11.81 0.18 8.99
N SER A 368 10.56 0.62 9.09
CA SER A 368 9.42 -0.12 8.55
C SER A 368 9.35 -0.12 7.03
N HIS A 369 9.20 -1.31 6.45
CA HIS A 369 8.91 -1.54 5.03
C HIS A 369 7.88 -2.65 4.83
N THR A 370 7.35 -2.75 3.61
CA THR A 370 6.29 -3.68 3.21
C THR A 370 6.59 -5.16 3.53
N ASP A 371 7.84 -5.59 3.45
CA ASP A 371 8.26 -7.00 3.65
C ASP A 371 8.51 -7.39 5.12
N CYS A 372 8.24 -6.50 6.08
CA CYS A 372 8.32 -6.80 7.52
C CYS A 372 7.07 -6.37 8.31
N MET A 373 6.30 -5.40 7.80
CA MET A 373 5.12 -4.90 8.48
C MET A 373 3.95 -5.88 8.39
N GLY A 374 3.36 -6.22 9.53
CA GLY A 374 2.25 -7.18 9.62
C GLY A 374 2.61 -8.66 9.44
N LEU A 375 3.74 -9.00 8.80
CA LEU A 375 4.15 -10.36 8.43
C LEU A 375 4.67 -11.24 9.60
N SER A 376 4.07 -11.18 10.78
CA SER A 376 4.50 -12.03 11.92
C SER A 376 4.15 -13.50 11.69
N ILE A 377 5.17 -14.36 11.68
CA ILE A 377 5.03 -15.83 11.74
C ILE A 377 4.56 -16.28 13.13
N ASP A 378 4.76 -15.46 14.17
CA ASP A 378 4.37 -15.78 15.55
C ASP A 378 3.00 -15.17 15.91
N PRO A 379 1.95 -15.98 16.11
CA PRO A 379 0.62 -15.53 16.55
C PRO A 379 0.54 -15.21 18.06
N GLY A 380 1.67 -15.05 18.75
CA GLY A 380 1.79 -14.65 20.15
C GLY A 380 1.62 -13.14 20.41
N HIS A 381 1.72 -12.28 19.39
CA HIS A 381 1.60 -10.82 19.52
C HIS A 381 0.47 -10.12 18.72
N PRO A 382 -0.71 -10.74 18.48
CA PRO A 382 -1.86 -9.99 17.97
C PRO A 382 -2.22 -8.88 18.97
N TRP A 383 -2.79 -7.78 18.45
CA TRP A 383 -3.26 -6.67 19.27
C TRP A 383 -4.12 -7.22 20.43
N PRO A 384 -3.88 -6.79 21.69
CA PRO A 384 -4.38 -7.50 22.87
C PRO A 384 -5.88 -7.83 22.76
N LYS A 385 -6.27 -9.09 23.00
CA LYS A 385 -7.63 -9.56 22.65
C LYS A 385 -8.74 -8.90 23.49
N ASP A 386 -8.41 -8.34 24.65
CA ASP A 386 -9.29 -7.47 25.45
C ASP A 386 -9.45 -6.05 24.86
N LYS A 387 -8.58 -5.70 23.90
CA LYS A 387 -8.60 -4.49 23.07
C LYS A 387 -8.96 -4.78 21.60
N LEU A 388 -9.31 -6.03 21.24
CA LEU A 388 -9.85 -6.41 19.94
C LEU A 388 -11.25 -7.04 20.09
N LYS A 389 -12.28 -6.22 19.89
CA LYS A 389 -13.67 -6.66 19.64
C LYS A 389 -13.88 -7.19 18.20
N GLY A 390 -12.80 -7.49 17.44
CA GLY A 390 -12.84 -7.82 16.02
C GLY A 390 -11.46 -8.21 15.46
N GLY A 391 -11.31 -8.20 14.13
CA GLY A 391 -10.02 -8.42 13.46
C GLY A 391 -9.10 -7.19 13.50
N THR A 392 -7.92 -7.32 12.89
CA THR A 392 -6.96 -6.21 12.66
C THR A 392 -7.45 -5.21 11.61
N ASP A 393 -8.22 -5.69 10.64
CA ASP A 393 -8.83 -4.88 9.59
C ASP A 393 -10.10 -4.24 10.11
N PHE A 394 -10.14 -2.91 10.11
CA PHE A 394 -11.10 -2.12 10.88
C PHE A 394 -12.25 -1.56 10.05
N LEU A 395 -11.99 -1.43 8.76
CA LEU A 395 -12.85 -0.87 7.75
C LEU A 395 -12.64 -1.72 6.50
N LEU A 396 -13.72 -2.23 5.90
CA LEU A 396 -13.66 -2.94 4.62
C LEU A 396 -14.83 -2.47 3.76
N LEU A 397 -14.66 -1.31 3.13
CA LEU A 397 -15.70 -0.74 2.27
C LEU A 397 -15.92 -1.64 1.05
N ASN A 398 -17.17 -1.83 0.63
CA ASN A 398 -17.56 -2.37 -0.69
C ASN A 398 -17.18 -3.84 -1.06
N LYS A 399 -16.27 -4.56 -0.38
CA LYS A 399 -15.76 -5.89 -0.81
C LYS A 399 -16.86 -6.90 -1.26
N GLN A 400 -17.97 -6.97 -0.53
CA GLN A 400 -19.08 -7.88 -0.85
C GLN A 400 -20.10 -7.35 -1.90
N ARG A 401 -20.09 -6.05 -2.22
CA ARG A 401 -21.16 -5.39 -2.99
C ARG A 401 -20.87 -5.22 -4.49
N LYS A 402 -19.60 -5.35 -4.91
CA LYS A 402 -19.16 -5.17 -6.31
C LYS A 402 -19.66 -3.86 -6.93
N TRP A 403 -19.73 -2.77 -6.17
CA TRP A 403 -20.08 -1.46 -6.71
C TRP A 403 -18.91 -0.87 -7.49
N ARG A 404 -19.21 0.00 -8.47
CA ARG A 404 -18.21 0.91 -9.04
C ARG A 404 -17.95 2.02 -8.02
N THR A 405 -16.70 2.20 -7.61
CA THR A 405 -16.28 3.38 -6.85
C THR A 405 -16.44 4.64 -7.71
N PRO A 406 -16.97 5.75 -7.18
CA PRO A 406 -16.87 7.03 -7.86
C PRO A 406 -15.41 7.52 -7.88
N THR A 407 -15.17 8.64 -8.56
CA THR A 407 -13.89 9.38 -8.55
C THR A 407 -13.48 9.84 -7.14
N HIS A 408 -14.45 9.92 -6.23
CA HIS A 408 -14.30 10.32 -4.84
C HIS A 408 -15.14 9.38 -3.95
N PHE A 409 -14.66 9.05 -2.75
CA PHE A 409 -15.48 8.47 -1.70
C PHE A 409 -14.89 8.76 -0.31
N SER A 410 -15.74 8.83 0.70
CA SER A 410 -15.33 9.04 2.09
C SER A 410 -16.09 8.12 3.04
N TRP A 411 -15.58 8.01 4.26
CA TRP A 411 -16.31 7.53 5.41
C TRP A 411 -15.90 8.35 6.63
N ASP A 412 -16.88 8.73 7.44
CA ASP A 412 -16.70 9.41 8.72
C ASP A 412 -17.54 8.67 9.78
N GLU A 413 -17.00 8.42 10.97
CA GLU A 413 -17.74 7.78 12.06
C GLU A 413 -18.85 8.67 12.66
N TYR A 414 -18.74 9.98 12.46
CA TYR A 414 -19.77 10.97 12.78
C TYR A 414 -20.86 11.07 11.72
N ALA A 415 -20.61 10.64 10.47
CA ALA A 415 -21.58 10.61 9.38
C ALA A 415 -22.57 9.43 9.49
N ASP A 416 -23.28 9.36 10.62
CA ASP A 416 -24.43 8.48 10.95
C ASP A 416 -24.43 7.07 10.31
N ARG A 417 -23.27 6.40 10.37
CA ARG A 417 -23.05 5.03 10.91
C ARG A 417 -21.84 4.34 10.27
N ARG A 418 -21.13 3.55 11.08
CA ARG A 418 -20.20 2.52 10.58
C ARG A 418 -20.96 1.54 9.67
N PRO A 419 -20.52 1.28 8.42
CA PRO A 419 -21.04 0.15 7.66
C PRO A 419 -20.69 -1.13 8.43
N LYS A 420 -21.69 -1.98 8.73
CA LYS A 420 -21.43 -3.27 9.37
C LYS A 420 -20.38 -4.04 8.55
N ALA A 421 -19.32 -4.49 9.21
CA ALA A 421 -18.57 -5.65 8.74
C ALA A 421 -19.58 -6.80 8.62
N LEU A 422 -19.81 -7.24 7.39
CA LEU A 422 -20.77 -8.30 7.09
C LEU A 422 -20.10 -9.64 7.41
N GLN A 423 -20.55 -10.25 8.50
CA GLN A 423 -20.24 -11.63 8.92
C GLN A 423 -20.66 -12.63 7.84
#